data_AF-A0A2V7FMG9-F1
#
_entry.id   AF-A0A2V7FMG9-F1
#
_cell.length_a   1.000
_cell.length_b   1.000
_cell.length_c   1.000
_cell.angle_alpha   90.00
_cell.angle_beta   90.00
_cell.angle_gamma   90.00
#
_symmetry.space_group_name_H-M   'P 1'
#
loop_
_entity.id
_entity.type
_entity.pdbx_description
1 polymer ?
#
loop_
_entity_poly.entity_id
_entity_poly.type
_entity_poly.pdbx_seq_one_letter_code
_entity_poly.pdbx_strand_id
1 'polypeptide(L)'
;MTAAGIDDLALTTFTGGVDGAFAVVLQDDNNADAPEFVIMNGAFKGAMDLSKRPLGKISGTFVATGSTQPTPFCGTFRLPFSVTKGKRGQPARHAPAYYLADDFVTLIPVHPQELSLGMATVRLEVSFSGNCAKF
;
A
#
# COMPACT_ATOMS: atom_id res chain seq x y z
N MET A 1 8.89 10.83 9.21
CA MET A 1 8.74 10.72 7.73
C MET A 1 7.33 11.12 7.37
N THR A 2 7.15 11.88 6.30
CA THR A 2 5.84 12.23 5.73
C THR A 2 5.84 11.90 4.25
N ALA A 3 4.70 11.45 3.73
CA ALA A 3 4.48 11.24 2.31
C ALA A 3 3.04 11.63 1.97
N ALA A 4 2.86 12.33 0.85
CA ALA A 4 1.57 12.74 0.35
C ALA A 4 1.53 12.50 -1.16
N GLY A 5 0.42 11.98 -1.66
CA GLY A 5 0.25 11.69 -3.08
C GLY A 5 -1.20 11.69 -3.50
N ILE A 6 -1.39 11.65 -4.81
CA ILE A 6 -2.66 11.65 -5.51
C ILE A 6 -2.67 10.42 -6.42
N ASP A 7 -3.84 9.78 -6.53
CA ASP A 7 -4.12 8.79 -7.55
C ASP A 7 -5.11 9.32 -8.59
N ASP A 8 -4.97 8.81 -9.82
CA ASP A 8 -5.96 8.99 -10.89
C ASP A 8 -6.22 7.62 -11.50
N LEU A 9 -7.36 7.03 -11.12
CA LEU A 9 -7.80 5.69 -11.50
C LEU A 9 -9.04 5.76 -12.37
N ALA A 10 -8.96 5.17 -13.56
CA ALA A 10 -10.12 5.01 -14.42
C ALA A 10 -11.09 3.98 -13.83
N LEU A 11 -12.33 4.39 -13.55
CA LEU A 11 -13.35 3.52 -12.95
C LEU A 11 -13.83 2.40 -13.88
N THR A 12 -13.58 2.51 -15.19
CA THR A 12 -13.98 1.50 -16.18
C THR A 12 -12.96 0.36 -16.29
N THR A 13 -11.66 0.67 -16.22
CA THR A 13 -10.58 -0.32 -16.32
C THR A 13 -10.02 -0.72 -14.96
N PHE A 14 -10.27 0.07 -13.91
CA PHE A 14 -9.64 -0.04 -12.60
C PHE A 14 -8.12 0.06 -12.65
N THR A 15 -7.59 0.81 -13.62
CA THR A 15 -6.16 1.05 -13.79
C THR A 15 -5.88 2.55 -13.83
N GLY A 16 -4.65 2.93 -13.51
CA GLY A 16 -4.26 4.34 -13.54
C GLY A 16 -2.94 4.62 -12.86
N GLY A 17 -2.72 5.90 -12.54
CA GLY A 17 -1.46 6.40 -11.99
C GLY A 17 -1.54 6.71 -10.51
N VAL A 18 -0.36 6.78 -9.88
CA VAL A 18 -0.18 7.45 -8.59
C VAL A 18 1.09 8.29 -8.67
N ASP A 19 1.07 9.45 -8.05
CA ASP A 19 2.26 10.27 -7.88
C ASP A 19 2.18 11.07 -6.58
N GLY A 20 3.32 11.54 -6.11
CA GLY A 20 3.39 12.31 -4.89
C GLY A 20 4.79 12.67 -4.47
N ALA A 21 4.90 13.24 -3.28
CA ALA A 21 6.16 13.66 -2.68
C ALA A 21 6.36 12.99 -1.32
N PHE A 22 7.62 12.81 -0.94
CA PHE A 22 8.00 12.30 0.37
C PHE A 22 9.08 13.17 1.01
N ALA A 23 9.11 13.16 2.33
CA ALA A 23 10.18 13.73 3.15
C ALA A 23 10.51 12.78 4.31
N VAL A 24 11.79 12.44 4.42
CA VAL A 24 12.35 11.74 5.57
C VAL A 24 12.90 12.79 6.52
N VAL A 25 12.41 12.76 7.74
CA VAL A 25 12.83 13.65 8.82
C VAL A 25 13.47 12.83 9.93
N LEU A 26 14.56 13.34 10.49
CA LEU A 26 15.10 12.88 11.76
C LEU A 26 14.64 13.86 12.84
N GLN A 27 14.23 13.31 13.98
CA GLN A 27 14.14 14.10 15.20
C GLN A 27 15.50 14.07 15.87
N ASP A 28 16.05 15.26 16.12
CA ASP A 28 17.24 15.42 16.95
C ASP A 28 16.87 15.23 18.42
N ASP A 29 17.84 14.86 19.23
CA ASP A 29 17.79 14.20 20.53
C ASP A 29 17.15 14.96 21.73
N ASN A 30 16.10 15.75 21.55
CA ASN A 30 15.39 16.41 22.66
C ASN A 30 13.87 16.21 22.68
N ASN A 31 13.38 15.71 23.81
CA ASN A 31 12.06 15.11 24.05
C ASN A 31 10.91 16.13 24.23
N ALA A 32 11.00 17.32 23.62
CA ALA A 32 9.94 18.33 23.73
C ALA A 32 9.88 19.36 22.57
N ASP A 33 11.00 19.78 21.99
CA ASP A 33 11.04 20.96 21.08
C ASP A 33 12.27 20.97 20.13
N ALA A 34 12.68 19.83 19.57
CA ALA A 34 13.75 19.78 18.57
C ALA A 34 13.19 19.99 17.15
N PRO A 35 13.81 20.83 16.28
CA PRO A 35 13.40 20.98 14.89
C PRO A 35 13.53 19.66 14.10
N GLU A 36 12.49 19.25 13.38
CA GLU A 36 12.60 18.14 12.42
C GLU A 36 13.52 18.53 11.26
N PHE A 37 14.69 17.91 11.17
CA PHE A 37 15.58 18.11 10.03
C PHE A 37 15.20 17.16 8.89
N VAL A 38 14.88 17.73 7.72
CA VAL A 38 14.63 16.95 6.50
C VAL A 38 15.96 16.47 5.95
N ILE A 39 16.25 15.18 6.11
CA ILE A 39 17.47 14.55 5.61
C ILE A 39 17.36 14.06 4.16
N MET A 40 16.13 13.88 3.67
CA MET A 40 15.86 13.49 2.29
C MET A 40 14.45 13.88 1.92
N ASN A 41 14.26 14.41 0.72
CA ASN A 41 12.95 14.54 0.11
C ASN A 41 13.00 14.09 -1.34
N GLY A 42 11.84 13.93 -1.96
CA GLY A 42 11.76 13.51 -3.34
C GLY A 42 10.33 13.33 -3.81
N ALA A 43 10.21 12.79 -5.01
CA ALA A 43 8.94 12.44 -5.61
C ALA A 43 8.85 10.94 -5.85
N PHE A 44 7.63 10.43 -5.91
CA PHE A 44 7.35 9.09 -6.41
C PHE A 44 6.31 9.15 -7.52
N LYS A 45 6.40 8.19 -8.43
CA LYS A 45 5.40 7.99 -9.49
C LYS A 45 5.28 6.51 -9.77
N GLY A 46 4.07 6.05 -10.04
CA GLY A 46 3.79 4.67 -10.34
C GLY A 46 2.50 4.46 -11.13
N ALA A 47 2.29 3.21 -11.49
CA ALA A 47 1.07 2.71 -12.08
C ALA A 47 0.39 1.74 -11.10
N MET A 48 -0.94 1.73 -11.13
CA MET A 48 -1.78 0.85 -10.34
C MET A 48 -2.73 0.07 -11.25
N ASP A 49 -2.95 -1.19 -10.87
CA ASP A 49 -3.92 -2.09 -11.51
C ASP A 49 -4.74 -2.80 -10.43
N LEU A 50 -6.00 -2.39 -10.31
CA LEU A 50 -6.99 -2.94 -9.37
C LEU A 50 -8.05 -3.79 -10.09
N SER A 51 -7.82 -4.17 -11.35
CA SER A 51 -8.78 -4.93 -12.17
C SER A 51 -8.99 -6.36 -11.68
N LYS A 52 -7.99 -6.97 -11.01
CA LYS A 52 -7.99 -8.39 -10.60
C LYS A 52 -8.35 -8.62 -9.13
N ARG A 53 -9.58 -8.25 -8.76
CA ARG A 53 -10.08 -8.40 -7.38
C ARG A 53 -10.04 -9.86 -6.89
N PRO A 54 -9.73 -10.10 -5.60
CA PRO A 54 -9.52 -9.12 -4.52
C PRO A 54 -8.08 -8.59 -4.43
N LEU A 55 -7.26 -8.81 -5.45
CA LEU A 55 -5.88 -8.36 -5.51
C LEU A 55 -5.75 -7.11 -6.40
N GLY A 56 -4.73 -6.32 -6.12
CA GLY A 56 -4.30 -5.22 -6.97
C GLY A 56 -2.79 -5.09 -6.95
N LYS A 57 -2.21 -4.47 -7.96
CA LYS A 57 -0.78 -4.20 -8.04
C LYS A 57 -0.52 -2.70 -8.08
N ILE A 58 0.64 -2.34 -7.55
CA ILE A 58 1.26 -1.03 -7.73
C ILE A 58 2.73 -1.24 -8.08
N SER A 59 3.26 -0.45 -8.99
CA SER A 59 4.71 -0.38 -9.25
C SER A 59 5.10 1.02 -9.68
N GLY A 60 6.32 1.41 -9.37
CA GLY A 60 6.79 2.75 -9.66
C GLY A 60 8.24 2.97 -9.24
N THR A 61 8.62 4.24 -9.15
CA THR A 61 9.93 4.65 -8.69
C THR A 61 9.84 5.81 -7.72
N PHE A 62 10.77 5.84 -6.77
CA PHE A 62 11.11 7.00 -5.95
C PHE A 62 12.32 7.70 -6.54
N VAL A 63 12.32 9.03 -6.57
CA VAL A 63 13.46 9.84 -6.99
C VAL A 63 13.70 10.88 -5.90
N ALA A 64 14.82 10.74 -5.19
CA ALA A 64 15.26 11.74 -4.22
C ALA A 64 15.69 13.03 -4.95
N THR A 65 15.39 14.18 -4.37
CA THR A 65 15.84 15.48 -4.91
C THR A 65 17.36 15.52 -4.96
N GLY A 66 17.91 15.90 -6.12
CA GLY A 66 19.36 15.90 -6.37
C GLY A 66 19.94 14.54 -6.79
N SER A 67 19.13 13.48 -6.82
CA SER A 67 19.51 12.18 -7.39
C SER A 67 18.97 12.04 -8.81
N THR A 68 19.78 11.45 -9.69
CA THR A 68 19.35 11.00 -11.03
C THR A 68 19.05 9.50 -11.08
N GLN A 69 19.21 8.79 -9.97
CA GLN A 69 18.99 7.35 -9.88
C GLN A 69 17.64 7.06 -9.19
N PRO A 70 16.63 6.60 -9.95
CA PRO A 70 15.35 6.19 -9.38
C PRO A 70 15.50 4.88 -8.61
N THR A 71 14.85 4.76 -7.46
CA THR A 71 14.72 3.51 -6.70
C THR A 71 13.38 2.87 -7.00
N PRO A 72 13.32 1.64 -7.55
CA PRO A 72 12.07 1.00 -7.89
C PRO A 72 11.30 0.55 -6.64
N PHE A 73 9.99 0.60 -6.72
CA PHE A 73 9.11 -0.03 -5.75
C PHE A 73 7.98 -0.76 -6.44
N CYS A 74 7.40 -1.68 -5.69
CA CYS A 74 6.16 -2.32 -6.06
C CYS A 74 5.43 -2.85 -4.84
N GLY A 75 4.16 -3.18 -5.03
CA GLY A 75 3.36 -3.72 -3.96
C GLY A 75 2.09 -4.39 -4.44
N THR A 76 1.44 -5.01 -3.46
CA THR A 76 0.19 -5.74 -3.63
C THR A 76 -0.87 -5.11 -2.72
N PHE A 77 -1.99 -4.72 -3.30
CA PHE A 77 -3.21 -4.44 -2.56
C PHE A 77 -3.97 -5.74 -2.33
N ARG A 78 -4.43 -5.96 -1.09
CA ARG A 78 -5.34 -7.05 -0.74
C ARG A 78 -6.61 -6.50 -0.14
N LEU A 79 -7.71 -6.63 -0.87
CA LEU A 79 -9.04 -6.28 -0.39
C LEU A 79 -9.56 -7.39 0.53
N PRO A 80 -9.93 -7.10 1.79
CA PRO A 80 -10.48 -8.11 2.67
C PRO A 80 -11.89 -8.53 2.25
N PHE A 81 -12.23 -9.79 2.50
CA PHE A 81 -13.56 -10.34 2.28
C PHE A 81 -13.94 -11.31 3.40
N SER A 82 -15.24 -11.49 3.62
CA SER A 82 -15.75 -12.56 4.48
C SER A 82 -15.91 -13.85 3.68
N VAL A 83 -15.85 -14.99 4.36
CA VAL A 83 -16.18 -16.29 3.77
C VAL A 83 -17.32 -16.90 4.57
N THR A 84 -18.49 -17.02 3.94
CA THR A 84 -19.67 -17.64 4.55
C THR A 84 -20.11 -18.80 3.69
N LYS A 85 -20.11 -20.02 4.25
CA LYS A 85 -20.48 -21.26 3.53
C LYS A 85 -19.72 -21.42 2.20
N GLY A 86 -18.42 -21.11 2.20
CA GLY A 86 -17.54 -21.18 1.03
C GLY A 86 -17.72 -20.06 -0.01
N LYS A 87 -18.63 -19.10 0.23
CA LYS A 87 -18.84 -17.95 -0.66
C LYS A 87 -18.17 -16.70 -0.12
N ARG A 88 -17.54 -15.93 -1.00
CA ARG A 88 -16.97 -14.62 -0.67
C ARG A 88 -18.09 -13.59 -0.51
N GLY A 89 -18.00 -12.78 0.53
CA GLY A 89 -18.92 -11.69 0.81
C GLY A 89 -18.20 -10.46 1.32
N GLN A 90 -18.96 -9.40 1.62
CA GLN A 90 -18.40 -8.21 2.24
C GLN A 90 -17.98 -8.50 3.69
N PRO A 91 -16.86 -7.93 4.16
CA PRO A 91 -16.46 -8.04 5.55
C PRO A 91 -17.45 -7.28 6.45
N ALA A 92 -17.73 -7.84 7.63
CA ALA A 92 -18.60 -7.24 8.63
C ALA A 92 -17.79 -6.85 9.88
N ARG A 93 -18.34 -5.91 10.66
CA ARG A 93 -17.69 -5.42 11.87
C ARG A 93 -17.49 -6.54 12.89
N HIS A 94 -16.29 -6.63 13.45
CA HIS A 94 -15.90 -7.66 14.42
C HIS A 94 -16.14 -9.11 13.95
N ALA A 95 -16.23 -9.33 12.63
CA ALA A 95 -16.40 -10.65 12.04
C ALA A 95 -15.10 -11.15 11.39
N PRO A 96 -14.91 -12.48 11.26
CA PRO A 96 -13.77 -13.02 10.53
C PRO A 96 -13.73 -12.53 9.08
N ALA A 97 -12.56 -12.07 8.68
CA ALA A 97 -12.25 -11.64 7.31
C ALA A 97 -10.90 -12.21 6.88
N TYR A 98 -10.69 -12.27 5.58
CA TYR A 98 -9.50 -12.85 4.97
C TYR A 98 -9.01 -11.99 3.82
N TYR A 99 -7.69 -11.99 3.62
CA TYR A 99 -7.07 -11.61 2.36
C TYR A 99 -6.83 -12.85 1.50
N LEU A 100 -6.72 -12.65 0.19
CA LEU A 100 -6.26 -13.69 -0.73
C LEU A 100 -4.74 -13.59 -0.87
N ALA A 101 -4.01 -14.70 -0.82
CA ALA A 101 -2.59 -14.77 -1.11
C ALA A 101 -2.31 -14.71 -2.63
N ASP A 102 -1.04 -14.67 -3.01
CA ASP A 102 -0.62 -14.49 -4.41
C ASP A 102 -0.86 -15.72 -5.30
N ASP A 103 -1.05 -16.88 -4.68
CA ASP A 103 -1.43 -18.12 -5.34
C ASP A 103 -2.92 -18.19 -5.74
N PHE A 104 -3.70 -17.14 -5.44
CA PHE A 104 -5.14 -17.04 -5.65
C PHE A 104 -5.99 -18.09 -4.92
N VAL A 105 -5.39 -18.86 -4.00
CA VAL A 105 -6.04 -20.00 -3.32
C VAL A 105 -5.97 -19.83 -1.81
N THR A 106 -4.81 -19.49 -1.27
CA THR A 106 -4.58 -19.43 0.17
C THR A 106 -5.26 -18.22 0.78
N LEU A 107 -5.99 -18.46 1.87
CA LEU A 107 -6.64 -17.42 2.65
C LEU A 107 -5.74 -17.02 3.81
N ILE A 108 -5.44 -15.72 3.89
CA ILE A 108 -4.67 -15.13 4.98
C ILE A 108 -5.67 -14.49 5.95
N PRO A 109 -5.79 -14.96 7.21
CA PRO A 109 -6.67 -14.33 8.19
C PRO A 109 -6.28 -12.87 8.43
N VAL A 110 -7.28 -11.98 8.50
CA VAL A 110 -7.07 -10.59 8.92
C VAL A 110 -6.79 -10.58 10.42
N HIS A 111 -5.66 -10.00 10.82
CA HIS A 111 -5.31 -9.89 12.24
C HIS A 111 -6.02 -8.71 12.92
N PRO A 112 -6.23 -8.76 14.26
CA PRO A 112 -6.85 -7.66 15.01
C PRO A 112 -6.15 -6.30 14.83
N GLN A 113 -4.82 -6.29 14.61
CA GLN A 113 -4.02 -5.08 14.37
C GLN A 113 -4.29 -4.44 13.00
N GLU A 114 -4.97 -5.16 12.11
CA GLU A 114 -5.34 -4.70 10.76
C GLU A 114 -6.82 -4.30 10.69
N LEU A 115 -7.43 -4.09 11.85
CA LEU A 115 -8.79 -3.58 11.95
C LEU A 115 -8.75 -2.07 12.24
N SER A 116 -9.54 -1.30 11.50
CA SER A 116 -9.85 0.09 11.83
C SER A 116 -11.28 0.16 12.34
N LEU A 117 -11.45 0.61 13.59
CA LEU A 117 -12.76 0.67 14.26
C LEU A 117 -13.54 -0.66 14.18
N GLY A 118 -12.83 -1.80 14.22
CA GLY A 118 -13.41 -3.14 14.15
C GLY A 118 -13.74 -3.64 12.73
N MET A 119 -13.39 -2.89 11.69
CA MET A 119 -13.55 -3.27 10.28
C MET A 119 -12.21 -3.67 9.67
N ALA A 120 -12.20 -4.76 8.91
CA ALA A 120 -11.02 -5.16 8.15
C ALA A 120 -10.64 -4.07 7.12
N THR A 121 -9.38 -3.64 7.13
CA THR A 121 -8.86 -2.63 6.20
C THR A 121 -8.23 -3.26 4.98
N VAL A 122 -8.03 -2.49 3.91
CA VAL A 122 -7.17 -2.92 2.79
C VAL A 122 -5.73 -3.05 3.30
N ARG A 123 -5.06 -4.14 2.95
CA ARG A 123 -3.62 -4.29 3.18
C ARG A 123 -2.86 -3.86 1.93
N LEU A 124 -1.84 -3.03 2.10
CA LEU A 124 -0.85 -2.74 1.07
C LEU A 124 0.52 -3.25 1.54
N GLU A 125 1.08 -4.21 0.81
CA GLU A 125 2.41 -4.75 1.06
C GLU A 125 3.38 -4.18 0.01
N VAL A 126 4.41 -3.43 0.44
CA VAL A 126 5.35 -2.72 -0.45
C VAL A 126 6.77 -3.26 -0.31
N SER A 127 7.47 -3.39 -1.44
CA SER A 127 8.88 -3.75 -1.55
C SER A 127 9.66 -2.68 -2.32
N PHE A 128 10.83 -2.30 -1.80
CA PHE A 128 11.73 -1.29 -2.39
C PHE A 128 12.95 -1.92 -3.07
N SER A 129 12.97 -3.25 -3.21
CA SER A 129 14.08 -4.00 -3.83
C SER A 129 13.86 -4.28 -5.32
N GLY A 130 12.73 -3.86 -5.90
CA GLY A 130 12.33 -4.22 -7.27
C GLY A 130 11.92 -5.69 -7.45
N ASN A 131 12.02 -6.53 -6.42
CA ASN A 131 11.55 -7.92 -6.44
C ASN A 131 10.04 -7.95 -6.21
N CYS A 132 9.29 -7.80 -7.30
CA CYS A 132 7.83 -7.77 -7.28
C CYS A 132 7.24 -9.18 -7.37
N ALA A 133 6.12 -9.39 -6.67
CA ALA A 133 5.31 -10.59 -6.84
C ALA A 133 4.82 -10.69 -8.29
N LYS A 134 5.29 -11.71 -9.00
CA LYS A 134 4.90 -12.07 -10.36
C LYS A 134 3.66 -12.95 -10.29
N PHE A 135 2.51 -12.39 -9.94
CA PHE A 135 1.25 -13.09 -10.18
C PHE A 135 1.14 -13.47 -11.65
#